data_AF-A0A395YJM3-F1
#
_entry.id   AF-A0A395YJM3-F1
#
_cell.length_a   1.000
_cell.length_b   1.000
_cell.length_c   1.000
_cell.angle_alpha   90.00
_cell.angle_beta   90.00
_cell.angle_gamma   90.00
#
_symmetry.space_group_name_H-M   'P 1'
#
loop_
_entity.id
_entity.type
_entity.pdbx_description
1 polymer ?
#
loop_
_entity_poly.entity_id
_entity_poly.type
_entity_poly.pdbx_seq_one_letter_code
_entity_poly.pdbx_strand_id
1 'polypeptide(L)'
;MLKQIMPKVMGASIHQYAWFILILVFCNIFNLIPEDIRSACKAIVGVVNKYWQGLTMAAIGISMTDFADFISVINLDTLAISVAVVVGAILATAVVGWIFGFFPVDSAVTAGLCMANRGGGGDIVVLGAANRMELMSYAAISSRIGGSIVLVIASVVFGILY
;
A
#
# COMPACT_ATOMS: atom_id res chain seq x y z
N MET A 1 -21.45 -13.35 -3.48
CA MET A 1 -20.26 -14.13 -3.11
C MET A 1 -19.68 -14.77 -4.36
N LEU A 2 -18.57 -14.24 -4.88
CA LEU A 2 -17.83 -14.90 -5.98
C LEU A 2 -17.22 -16.20 -5.44
N LYS A 3 -17.60 -17.33 -6.03
CA LYS A 3 -17.07 -18.66 -5.69
C LYS A 3 -15.54 -18.61 -5.79
N GLN A 4 -14.84 -19.12 -4.79
CA GLN A 4 -13.38 -19.09 -4.74
C GLN A 4 -12.81 -20.05 -5.80
N ILE A 5 -12.39 -19.50 -6.94
CA ILE A 5 -11.98 -20.28 -8.14
C ILE A 5 -10.51 -20.74 -8.05
N MET A 6 -9.72 -20.21 -7.12
CA MET A 6 -8.26 -20.41 -7.08
C MET A 6 -7.80 -21.31 -5.92
N PRO A 7 -6.71 -22.09 -6.13
CA PRO A 7 -6.25 -23.08 -5.16
C PRO A 7 -5.83 -22.45 -3.83
N LYS A 8 -6.03 -23.18 -2.74
CA LYS A 8 -5.53 -22.81 -1.41
C LYS A 8 -4.02 -22.97 -1.37
N VAL A 9 -3.30 -21.99 -0.85
CA VAL A 9 -1.85 -22.11 -0.60
C VAL A 9 -1.65 -22.39 0.87
N MET A 10 -0.98 -23.49 1.20
CA MET A 10 -0.66 -23.91 2.58
C MET A 10 -1.90 -24.02 3.52
N GLY A 11 -3.08 -24.33 2.99
CA GLY A 11 -4.32 -24.44 3.77
C GLY A 11 -5.04 -23.11 4.04
N ALA A 12 -4.39 -21.97 3.78
CA ALA A 12 -4.96 -20.64 3.95
C ALA A 12 -5.85 -20.23 2.75
N SER A 13 -6.99 -19.63 3.06
CA SER A 13 -7.94 -19.09 2.09
C SER A 13 -7.44 -17.76 1.54
N ILE A 14 -6.58 -17.79 0.53
CA ILE A 14 -6.02 -16.55 -0.06
C ILE A 14 -7.11 -15.78 -0.82
N HIS A 15 -7.18 -14.46 -0.55
CA HIS A 15 -8.10 -13.55 -1.21
C HIS A 15 -7.81 -13.45 -2.72
N GLN A 16 -8.87 -13.32 -3.54
CA GLN A 16 -8.74 -13.28 -5.01
C GLN A 16 -7.84 -12.15 -5.51
N TYR A 17 -7.83 -11.01 -4.82
CA TYR A 17 -6.92 -9.89 -5.13
C TYR A 17 -5.44 -10.25 -5.02
N ALA A 18 -5.03 -11.06 -4.03
CA ALA A 18 -3.62 -11.43 -3.89
C ALA A 18 -3.16 -12.30 -5.06
N TRP A 19 -3.98 -13.27 -5.47
CA TRP A 19 -3.72 -14.07 -6.68
C TRP A 19 -3.65 -13.22 -7.95
N PHE A 20 -4.57 -12.26 -8.12
CA PHE A 20 -4.55 -11.35 -9.25
C PHE A 20 -3.25 -10.53 -9.30
N ILE A 21 -2.80 -10.00 -8.16
CA ILE A 21 -1.52 -9.28 -8.04
C ILE A 21 -0.35 -10.19 -8.42
N LEU A 22 -0.29 -11.41 -7.89
CA LEU A 22 0.80 -12.35 -8.17
C LEU A 22 0.89 -12.71 -9.65
N ILE A 23 -0.24 -12.96 -10.30
CA ILE A 23 -0.30 -13.25 -11.74
C ILE A 23 0.20 -12.03 -12.55
N LEU A 24 -0.25 -10.83 -12.21
CA LEU A 24 0.20 -9.61 -12.91
C LEU A 24 1.68 -9.35 -12.73
N VAL A 25 2.23 -9.57 -11.52
CA VAL A 25 3.66 -9.45 -11.26
C VAL A 25 4.45 -10.49 -12.06
N PHE A 26 3.99 -11.73 -12.12
CA PHE A 26 4.59 -12.77 -12.95
C PHE A 26 4.59 -12.36 -14.43
N CYS A 27 3.43 -12.00 -14.99
CA CYS A 27 3.32 -11.53 -16.37
C CYS A 27 4.22 -10.32 -16.67
N ASN A 28 4.39 -9.43 -15.68
CA ASN A 28 5.28 -8.29 -15.78
C ASN A 28 6.76 -8.70 -15.85
N ILE A 29 7.21 -9.63 -14.99
CA ILE A 29 8.60 -10.10 -14.95
C ILE A 29 8.98 -10.84 -16.24
N PHE A 30 8.07 -11.65 -16.77
CA PHE A 30 8.28 -12.40 -18.02
C PHE A 30 8.01 -11.58 -19.28
N ASN A 31 7.76 -10.26 -19.16
CA ASN A 31 7.43 -9.36 -20.26
C ASN A 31 6.31 -9.90 -21.19
N LEU A 32 5.33 -10.61 -20.61
CA LEU A 32 4.20 -11.18 -21.37
C LEU A 32 3.20 -10.10 -21.81
N ILE A 33 3.27 -8.91 -21.20
CA ILE A 33 2.39 -7.78 -21.48
C ILE A 33 3.17 -6.76 -22.33
N PRO A 34 2.75 -6.49 -23.58
CA PRO A 34 3.34 -5.47 -24.45
C PRO A 34 3.38 -4.08 -23.82
N GLU A 35 4.39 -3.29 -24.18
CA GLU A 35 4.58 -1.94 -23.63
C GLU A 35 3.42 -0.98 -23.95
N ASP A 36 2.80 -1.12 -25.12
CA ASP A 36 1.65 -0.31 -25.53
C ASP A 36 0.45 -0.52 -24.58
N ILE A 37 0.17 -1.79 -24.25
CA ILE A 37 -0.92 -2.15 -23.34
C ILE A 37 -0.62 -1.63 -21.93
N ARG A 38 0.62 -1.78 -21.46
CA ARG A 38 1.05 -1.26 -20.16
C ARG A 38 0.89 0.25 -20.06
N SER A 39 1.24 0.97 -21.11
CA SER A 39 1.13 2.43 -21.18
C SER A 39 -0.34 2.87 -21.23
N ALA A 40 -1.17 2.17 -22.00
CA ALA A 40 -2.62 2.38 -22.03
C ALA A 40 -3.26 2.13 -20.64
N CYS A 41 -2.89 1.05 -19.96
CA CYS A 41 -3.36 0.77 -18.60
C CYS A 41 -2.97 1.88 -17.62
N LYS A 42 -1.71 2.37 -17.67
CA LYS A 42 -1.28 3.51 -16.85
C LYS A 42 -2.10 4.76 -17.13
N ALA A 43 -2.40 5.04 -18.40
CA ALA A 43 -3.22 6.20 -18.77
C ALA A 43 -4.65 6.08 -18.23
N ILE A 44 -5.29 4.91 -18.37
CA ILE A 44 -6.64 4.65 -17.84
C ILE A 44 -6.66 4.81 -16.32
N VAL A 45 -5.70 4.20 -15.60
CA VAL A 45 -5.58 4.36 -14.15
C VAL A 45 -5.38 5.83 -13.77
N GLY A 46 -4.59 6.58 -14.55
CA GLY A 46 -4.42 8.02 -14.35
C GLY A 46 -5.73 8.81 -14.48
N VAL A 47 -6.56 8.50 -15.48
CA VAL A 47 -7.89 9.12 -15.66
C VAL A 47 -8.82 8.79 -14.49
N VAL A 48 -8.87 7.52 -14.08
CA VAL A 48 -9.70 7.08 -12.94
C VAL A 48 -9.26 7.79 -11.65
N ASN A 49 -7.96 7.82 -11.35
CA ASN A 49 -7.44 8.49 -10.17
C ASN A 49 -7.65 10.01 -10.21
N LYS A 50 -7.68 10.63 -11.39
CA LYS A 50 -7.88 12.07 -11.52
C LYS A 50 -9.34 12.48 -11.34
N TYR A 51 -10.28 11.75 -11.95
CA TYR A 51 -11.68 12.17 -12.00
C TYR A 51 -12.60 11.37 -11.07
N TRP A 52 -12.32 10.09 -10.84
CA TRP A 52 -13.18 9.20 -10.05
C TRP A 52 -12.69 8.97 -8.63
N GLN A 53 -11.48 9.42 -8.26
CA GLN A 53 -10.99 9.29 -6.89
C GLN A 53 -11.90 9.99 -5.88
N GLY A 54 -12.39 11.20 -6.18
CA GLY A 54 -13.32 11.91 -5.29
C GLY A 54 -14.65 11.14 -5.13
N LEU A 55 -15.19 10.64 -6.25
CA LEU A 55 -16.43 9.88 -6.26
C LEU A 55 -16.32 8.57 -5.46
N THR A 56 -15.22 7.83 -5.63
CA THR A 56 -14.98 6.59 -4.89
C THR A 56 -14.83 6.83 -3.39
N MET A 57 -14.15 7.90 -2.97
CA MET A 57 -14.07 8.26 -1.55
C MET A 57 -15.44 8.63 -0.96
N ALA A 58 -16.27 9.37 -1.70
CA ALA A 58 -17.63 9.68 -1.28
C ALA A 58 -18.50 8.42 -1.15
N ALA A 59 -18.40 7.50 -2.12
CA ALA A 59 -19.13 6.24 -2.08
C ALA A 59 -18.73 5.37 -0.87
N ILE A 60 -17.43 5.25 -0.58
CA ILE A 60 -16.93 4.55 0.62
C ILE A 60 -17.49 5.21 1.88
N GLY A 61 -17.45 6.54 1.97
CA GLY A 61 -18.00 7.28 3.12
C GLY A 61 -19.50 7.04 3.35
N ILE A 62 -20.29 6.88 2.28
CA ILE A 62 -21.74 6.65 2.39
C ILE A 62 -22.07 5.18 2.66
N SER A 63 -21.34 4.25 2.07
CA SER A 63 -21.71 2.83 2.04
C SER A 63 -20.97 1.94 3.03
N MET A 64 -19.77 2.33 3.45
CA MET A 64 -18.87 1.50 4.26
C MET A 64 -18.46 2.14 5.59
N THR A 65 -18.72 3.43 5.78
CA THR A 65 -18.33 4.15 7.00
C THR A 65 -19.53 4.34 7.91
N ASP A 66 -19.53 3.69 9.08
CA ASP A 66 -20.40 4.06 10.19
C ASP A 66 -19.72 5.20 10.99
N PHE A 67 -20.42 6.34 11.10
CA PHE A 67 -19.91 7.50 11.81
C PHE A 67 -19.76 7.26 13.32
N ALA A 68 -20.60 6.41 13.91
CA ALA A 68 -20.49 6.09 15.34
C ALA A 68 -19.22 5.27 15.62
N ASP A 69 -18.96 4.25 14.81
CA ASP A 69 -17.73 3.45 14.91
C ASP A 69 -16.49 4.31 14.63
N PHE A 70 -16.56 5.20 13.63
CA PHE A 70 -15.46 6.11 13.33
C PHE A 70 -15.11 7.03 14.52
N ILE A 71 -16.11 7.59 15.20
CA ILE A 71 -15.86 8.44 16.38
C ILE A 71 -15.32 7.59 17.54
N SER A 72 -15.79 6.35 17.70
CA SER A 72 -15.33 5.45 18.77
C SER A 72 -13.83 5.15 18.70
N VAL A 73 -13.25 5.12 17.49
CA VAL A 73 -11.83 4.88 17.28
C VAL A 73 -10.98 6.15 17.41
N ILE A 74 -11.57 7.34 17.62
CA ILE A 74 -10.84 8.57 17.94
C ILE A 74 -10.61 8.61 19.45
N ASN A 75 -9.63 7.83 19.92
CA ASN A 75 -9.27 7.77 21.33
C ASN A 75 -7.74 7.71 21.50
N LEU A 76 -7.28 7.77 22.75
CA LEU A 76 -5.84 7.80 23.04
C LEU A 76 -5.16 6.46 22.75
N ASP A 77 -5.87 5.34 22.85
CA ASP A 77 -5.31 4.01 22.63
C ASP A 77 -4.98 3.80 21.14
N THR A 78 -5.91 4.14 20.25
CA THR A 78 -5.69 4.06 18.80
C THR A 78 -4.60 5.03 18.34
N LEU A 79 -4.54 6.23 18.93
CA LEU A 79 -3.47 7.19 18.68
C LEU A 79 -2.10 6.62 19.11
N ALA A 80 -2.02 6.07 20.32
CA ALA A 80 -0.79 5.49 20.85
C ALA A 80 -0.29 4.31 19.99
N ILE A 81 -1.20 3.41 19.60
CA ILE A 81 -0.89 2.29 18.71
C ILE A 81 -0.40 2.80 17.35
N SER A 82 -1.09 3.79 16.78
CA SER A 82 -0.71 4.36 15.48
C SER A 82 0.68 4.99 15.52
N VAL A 83 0.99 5.76 16.56
CA VAL A 83 2.33 6.34 16.76
C VAL A 83 3.38 5.24 16.93
N ALA A 84 3.09 4.21 17.73
CA ALA A 84 4.01 3.09 17.94
C ALA A 84 4.31 2.34 16.64
N VAL A 85 3.31 2.11 15.78
CA VAL A 85 3.48 1.46 14.47
C VAL A 85 4.34 2.32 13.55
N VAL A 86 4.08 3.63 13.49
CA VAL A 86 4.88 4.55 12.66
C VAL A 86 6.33 4.61 13.14
N VAL A 87 6.56 4.74 14.45
CA VAL A 87 7.91 4.72 15.04
C VAL A 87 8.61 3.39 14.78
N GLY A 88 7.89 2.27 14.91
CA GLY A 88 8.40 0.94 14.57
C GLY A 88 8.83 0.85 13.10
N ALA A 89 8.02 1.38 12.18
CA ALA A 89 8.35 1.42 10.75
C ALA A 89 9.60 2.27 10.46
N ILE A 90 9.74 3.44 11.09
CA ILE A 90 10.92 4.31 10.98
C ILE A 90 12.17 3.56 11.45
N LEU A 91 12.14 2.99 12.66
CA LEU A 91 13.30 2.31 13.24
C LEU A 91 13.69 1.07 12.44
N ALA A 92 12.72 0.24 12.07
CA ALA A 92 12.98 -0.97 11.29
C ALA A 92 13.60 -0.64 9.94
N THR A 93 13.04 0.33 9.21
CA THR A 93 13.56 0.70 7.89
C THR A 93 14.87 1.49 7.94
N ALA A 94 15.13 2.25 9.01
CA ALA A 94 16.42 2.88 9.24
C ALA A 94 17.52 1.83 9.44
N VAL A 95 17.29 0.82 10.29
CA VAL A 95 18.25 -0.25 10.59
C VAL A 95 18.47 -1.12 9.37
N VAL A 96 17.38 -1.59 8.74
CA VAL A 96 17.48 -2.44 7.55
C VAL A 96 18.11 -1.68 6.39
N GLY A 97 17.72 -0.42 6.17
CA GLY A 97 18.33 0.43 5.14
C GLY A 97 19.83 0.61 5.35
N TRP A 98 20.26 0.80 6.59
CA TRP A 98 21.68 0.90 6.94
C TRP A 98 22.46 -0.38 6.62
N ILE A 99 21.89 -1.56 6.89
CA ILE A 99 22.49 -2.86 6.56
C ILE A 99 22.70 -3.01 5.04
N PHE A 100 21.77 -2.47 4.23
CA PHE A 100 21.90 -2.46 2.76
C PHE A 100 22.82 -1.34 2.23
N GLY A 101 23.41 -0.52 3.10
CA GLY A 101 24.31 0.57 2.72
C GLY A 101 23.59 1.86 2.32
N PHE A 102 22.29 1.98 2.58
CA PHE A 102 21.54 3.23 2.39
C PHE A 102 21.69 4.17 3.59
N PHE A 103 21.45 5.46 3.36
CA PHE A 103 21.40 6.44 4.45
C PHE A 103 20.19 6.16 5.35
N PRO A 104 20.39 5.94 6.67
CA PRO A 104 19.32 5.51 7.57
C PRO A 104 18.10 6.46 7.55
N VAL A 105 18.34 7.76 7.44
CA VAL A 105 17.28 8.79 7.39
C VAL A 105 16.50 8.72 6.07
N ASP A 106 17.18 8.54 4.95
CA ASP A 106 16.58 8.45 3.61
C ASP A 106 15.73 7.18 3.50
N SER A 107 16.23 6.07 4.05
CA SER A 107 15.49 4.80 4.14
C SER A 107 14.28 4.92 5.07
N ALA A 108 14.43 5.56 6.23
CA ALA A 108 13.33 5.80 7.15
C ALA A 108 12.21 6.64 6.52
N VAL A 109 12.57 7.66 5.74
CA VAL A 109 11.59 8.51 5.05
C VAL A 109 10.92 7.77 3.90
N THR A 110 11.68 7.11 3.03
CA THR A 110 11.15 6.53 1.78
C THR A 110 10.52 5.14 1.94
N ALA A 111 11.10 4.26 2.75
CA ALA A 111 10.59 2.92 2.97
C ALA A 111 9.71 2.83 4.23
N GLY A 112 9.95 3.68 5.23
CA GLY A 112 9.18 3.73 6.48
C GLY A 112 7.97 4.67 6.39
N LEU A 113 8.22 5.97 6.49
CA LEU A 113 7.17 7.00 6.53
C LEU A 113 6.30 7.01 5.27
N CYS A 114 6.90 6.84 4.10
CA CYS A 114 6.16 6.76 2.84
C CYS A 114 5.34 5.47 2.67
N MET A 115 5.59 4.42 3.46
CA MET A 115 4.75 3.24 3.51
C MET A 115 3.63 3.36 4.57
N ALA A 116 3.91 4.08 5.66
CA ALA A 116 2.96 4.31 6.75
C ALA A 116 2.00 5.50 6.51
N ASN A 117 2.07 6.15 5.35
CA ASN A 117 1.22 7.27 4.97
C ASN A 117 0.01 6.83 4.14
N ARG A 118 -0.76 7.82 3.63
CA ARG A 118 -1.93 7.59 2.77
C ARG A 118 -1.61 7.47 1.28
N GLY A 119 -0.59 6.69 0.92
CA GLY A 119 -0.15 6.45 -0.46
C GLY A 119 0.35 7.72 -1.16
N GLY A 120 0.20 7.79 -2.50
CA GLY A 120 0.82 8.84 -3.32
C GLY A 120 0.50 10.30 -2.94
N GLY A 121 -0.66 10.57 -2.34
CA GLY A 121 -0.96 11.90 -1.80
C GLY A 121 -0.24 12.17 -0.48
N GLY A 122 -0.09 11.14 0.36
CA GLY A 122 0.73 11.19 1.57
C GLY A 122 2.22 11.31 1.27
N ASP A 123 2.69 10.72 0.17
CA ASP A 123 4.11 10.78 -0.23
C ASP A 123 4.56 12.24 -0.44
N ILE A 124 3.73 13.04 -1.09
CA ILE A 124 4.00 14.47 -1.32
C ILE A 124 4.07 15.22 0.02
N VAL A 125 3.20 14.89 0.98
CA VAL A 125 3.17 15.55 2.29
C VAL A 125 4.39 15.17 3.12
N VAL A 126 4.74 13.88 3.18
CA VAL A 126 5.89 13.37 3.94
C VAL A 126 7.20 13.91 3.35
N LEU A 127 7.40 13.80 2.04
CA LEU A 127 8.61 14.29 1.38
C LEU A 127 8.70 15.80 1.38
N GLY A 128 7.56 16.50 1.25
CA GLY A 128 7.49 17.95 1.38
C GLY A 128 7.88 18.42 2.79
N ALA A 129 7.39 17.75 3.83
CA ALA A 129 7.76 18.05 5.22
C ALA A 129 9.23 17.73 5.52
N ALA A 130 9.79 16.70 4.88
CA ALA A 130 11.21 16.33 5.01
C ALA A 130 12.14 17.14 4.11
N ASN A 131 11.61 18.02 3.23
CA ASN A 131 12.35 18.73 2.18
C ASN A 131 13.17 17.78 1.27
N ARG A 132 12.56 16.67 0.86
CA ARG A 132 13.18 15.57 0.11
C ARG A 132 12.39 15.09 -1.11
N MET A 133 11.88 16.05 -1.87
CA MET A 133 11.03 15.76 -3.04
C MET A 133 11.76 14.99 -4.15
N GLU A 134 13.09 15.03 -4.18
CA GLU A 134 13.94 14.22 -5.05
C GLU A 134 13.77 12.70 -4.85
N LEU A 135 13.27 12.28 -3.68
CA LEU A 135 13.02 10.88 -3.36
C LEU A 135 11.63 10.37 -3.78
N MET A 136 10.85 11.18 -4.52
CA MET A 136 9.49 10.84 -4.93
C MET A 136 9.40 9.55 -5.74
N SER A 137 10.41 9.23 -6.56
CA SER A 137 10.46 7.98 -7.31
C SER A 137 10.54 6.76 -6.38
N TYR A 138 11.31 6.84 -5.30
CA TYR A 138 11.41 5.78 -4.29
C TYR A 138 10.13 5.66 -3.47
N ALA A 139 9.55 6.79 -3.05
CA ALA A 139 8.27 6.80 -2.35
C ALA A 139 7.14 6.17 -3.20
N ALA A 140 7.09 6.49 -4.50
CA ALA A 140 6.10 5.91 -5.41
C ALA A 140 6.27 4.38 -5.59
N ILE A 141 7.51 3.88 -5.54
CA ILE A 141 7.77 2.43 -5.52
C ILE A 141 7.24 1.81 -4.23
N SER A 142 7.54 2.43 -3.08
CA SER A 142 7.06 2.00 -1.76
C SER A 142 5.53 1.91 -1.72
N SER A 143 4.84 2.98 -2.08
CA SER A 143 3.37 3.05 -2.10
C SER A 143 2.70 2.05 -3.03
N ARG A 144 3.31 1.72 -4.18
CA ARG A 144 2.69 0.85 -5.20
C ARG A 144 3.07 -0.61 -5.03
N ILE A 145 4.37 -0.91 -5.04
CA ILE A 145 4.87 -2.28 -4.93
C ILE A 145 4.77 -2.75 -3.48
N GLY A 146 5.21 -1.92 -2.53
CA GLY A 146 5.07 -2.21 -1.09
C GLY A 146 3.61 -2.41 -0.69
N GLY A 147 2.70 -1.56 -1.16
CA GLY A 147 1.25 -1.73 -0.94
C GLY A 147 0.71 -3.06 -1.47
N SER A 148 1.15 -3.47 -2.67
CA SER A 148 0.78 -4.77 -3.27
C SER A 148 1.32 -5.96 -2.45
N ILE A 149 2.55 -5.85 -1.93
CA ILE A 149 3.14 -6.85 -1.04
C ILE A 149 2.34 -6.95 0.26
N VAL A 150 1.95 -5.82 0.86
CA VAL A 150 1.12 -5.80 2.07
C VAL A 150 -0.23 -6.46 1.83
N LEU A 151 -0.86 -6.28 0.67
CA LEU A 151 -2.12 -6.98 0.35
C LEU A 151 -1.94 -8.51 0.28
N VAL A 152 -0.83 -8.98 -0.28
CA VAL A 152 -0.51 -10.42 -0.31
C VAL A 152 -0.27 -10.94 1.11
N ILE A 153 0.54 -10.25 1.91
CA ILE A 153 0.81 -10.62 3.31
C ILE A 153 -0.49 -10.63 4.12
N ALA A 154 -1.30 -9.56 4.04
CA ALA A 154 -2.57 -9.45 4.74
C ALA A 154 -3.52 -10.59 4.35
N SER A 155 -3.57 -10.96 3.06
CA SER A 155 -4.40 -12.08 2.60
C SER A 155 -3.98 -13.41 3.22
N VAL A 156 -2.69 -13.64 3.42
CA VAL A 156 -2.17 -14.84 4.09
C VAL A 156 -2.45 -14.78 5.59
N VAL A 157 -2.14 -13.66 6.25
CA VAL A 157 -2.36 -13.46 7.68
C VAL A 157 -3.84 -13.62 8.03
N PHE A 158 -4.74 -12.99 7.29
CA PHE A 158 -6.17 -13.13 7.51
C PHE A 158 -6.66 -14.53 7.21
N GLY A 159 -6.20 -15.17 6.12
CA GLY A 159 -6.61 -16.54 5.81
C GLY A 159 -6.10 -17.62 6.78
N ILE A 160 -5.19 -17.27 7.70
CA ILE A 160 -4.71 -18.14 8.79
C ILE A 160 -5.44 -17.81 10.11
N LEU A 161 -5.64 -16.52 10.41
CA LEU A 161 -6.19 -16.06 11.68
C LEU A 161 -7.72 -16.00 11.73
N TYR A 162 -8.38 -15.88 10.57
CA TYR A 162 -9.83 -15.72 10.42
C TYR A 162 -10.37 -16.69 9.36
#